data_AF-C7R714-F1
#
_entry.id   AF-C7R714-F1
#
_cell.length_a   1.000
_cell.length_b   1.000
_cell.length_c   1.000
_cell.angle_alpha   90.00
_cell.angle_beta   90.00
_cell.angle_gamma   90.00
#
_symmetry.space_group_name_H-M   'P 1'
#
loop_
_entity.id
_entity.type
_entity.pdbx_description
1 polymer ?
#
loop_
_entity_poly.entity_id
_entity_poly.type
_entity_poly.pdbx_seq_one_letter_code
_entity_poly.pdbx_strand_id
1 'polypeptide(L)'
;MNHSVLKTSLNISLKTVLSGLLALPVLLISSKGYTDNNTWVPENTNELVLSYQPSPRIPLKSNLEVYSSDNWQQLQPEINNLLSQSSYPGKSQLEQQAQAYISEWMSVVEKNNHSLTPKDISQLKLFNAQLLQKKHRFNEALQELNSIPAHHQLFAQALLIESRIHHIQGHNDKARQSCGQLLNQKLPLFAQLCLIETEALSGQPEKAYQLIKTFDKQYQNSSDSVLTWYHQVAGSIARILNKTTEAEQHFSFNLNQAPNSQWFQWADMALNNGNADLVMTKMKQLEAPELSLEDGLIIRMARAEKVLGNKNTLQKLVKQRIELRVKRSDQLHAADIAYYYIYIAPQPEQALYWAEKNWLSVKEPADRELLTLAQQLNQKGVAHE
;
A
#
# COMPACT_ATOMS: atom_id res chain seq x y z
N MET A 1 -17.12 14.95 -48.07
CA MET A 1 -18.48 15.51 -47.83
C MET A 1 -18.35 16.50 -46.69
N ASN A 2 -17.75 17.68 -46.92
CA ASN A 2 -18.44 18.93 -47.30
C ASN A 2 -19.71 19.19 -46.49
N HIS A 3 -19.59 19.99 -45.43
CA HIS A 3 -20.31 21.26 -45.37
C HIS A 3 -19.51 22.34 -44.63
N SER A 4 -19.49 23.49 -45.30
CA SER A 4 -18.90 24.80 -45.08
C SER A 4 -19.34 25.50 -43.78
N VAL A 5 -18.40 26.11 -43.04
CA VAL A 5 -18.09 27.56 -42.96
C VAL A 5 -19.12 28.39 -42.17
N LEU A 6 -18.67 28.99 -41.07
CA LEU A 6 -18.86 30.41 -40.78
C LEU A 6 -17.70 30.91 -39.91
N LYS A 7 -16.89 31.78 -40.53
CA LYS A 7 -15.87 32.62 -39.90
C LYS A 7 -16.55 33.84 -39.31
N THR A 8 -16.13 34.27 -38.12
CA THR A 8 -16.03 35.70 -37.80
C THR A 8 -14.77 35.95 -37.01
N SER A 9 -13.88 36.69 -37.65
CA SER A 9 -12.66 37.30 -37.15
C SER A 9 -12.94 38.54 -36.33
N LEU A 10 -12.18 38.78 -35.27
CA LEU A 10 -11.74 40.14 -34.94
C LEU A 10 -10.36 40.10 -34.27
N ASN A 11 -9.37 40.59 -35.01
CA ASN A 11 -8.07 41.05 -34.53
C ASN A 11 -8.27 42.36 -33.76
N ILE A 12 -7.52 42.60 -32.68
CA ILE A 12 -6.90 43.90 -32.38
C ILE A 12 -5.60 43.69 -31.57
N SER A 13 -4.54 44.21 -32.20
CA SER A 13 -3.20 44.66 -31.79
C SER A 13 -2.75 44.72 -30.33
N LEU A 14 -1.48 44.33 -30.15
CA LEU A 14 -0.50 44.76 -29.14
C LEU A 14 -0.57 46.25 -28.77
N LYS A 15 -0.25 46.56 -27.49
CA LYS A 15 0.73 47.60 -27.10
C LYS A 15 1.19 47.44 -25.65
N THR A 16 2.50 47.39 -25.50
CA THR A 16 3.31 47.58 -24.29
C THR A 16 3.20 49.02 -23.75
N VAL A 17 3.08 49.20 -22.43
CA VAL A 17 3.57 50.38 -21.69
C VAL A 17 4.02 49.96 -20.27
N LEU A 18 5.29 50.24 -19.98
CA LEU A 18 5.92 50.28 -18.66
C LEU A 18 5.37 51.44 -17.83
N SER A 19 5.18 51.26 -16.52
CA SER A 19 5.71 52.13 -15.43
C SER A 19 4.83 52.08 -14.17
N GLY A 20 5.45 52.04 -12.99
CA GLY A 20 4.83 52.55 -11.76
C GLY A 20 5.07 51.70 -10.52
N LEU A 21 6.18 51.98 -9.81
CA LEU A 21 6.44 51.52 -8.45
C LEU A 21 5.30 51.91 -7.50
N LEU A 22 4.91 51.00 -6.61
CA LEU A 22 4.50 51.34 -5.25
C LEU A 22 5.02 50.24 -4.31
N ALA A 23 5.98 50.63 -3.49
CA ALA A 23 6.55 49.83 -2.42
C ALA A 23 5.57 49.74 -1.26
N LEU A 24 5.44 48.55 -0.67
CA LEU A 24 4.94 48.35 0.70
C LEU A 24 5.74 47.19 1.32
N PRO A 25 6.33 47.39 2.52
CA PRO A 25 7.24 46.44 3.13
C PRO A 25 6.43 45.37 3.86
N VAL A 26 6.48 44.13 3.37
CA VAL A 26 6.03 42.97 4.16
C VAL A 26 7.26 42.38 4.82
N LEU A 27 7.24 42.42 6.16
CA LEU A 27 8.19 41.79 7.04
C LEU A 27 8.46 40.33 6.63
N LEU A 28 9.66 40.07 6.13
CA LEU A 28 10.22 38.74 6.00
C LEU A 28 10.53 38.22 7.41
N ILE A 29 9.61 37.45 7.99
CA ILE A 29 9.98 36.48 9.01
C ILE A 29 10.39 35.22 8.24
N SER A 30 11.67 34.89 8.36
CA SER A 30 12.29 33.74 7.71
C SER A 30 11.73 32.43 8.23
N SER A 31 10.83 31.78 7.49
CA SER A 31 10.66 30.33 7.59
C SER A 31 11.74 29.66 6.73
N LYS A 32 12.96 29.57 7.26
CA LYS A 32 13.96 28.63 6.74
C LYS A 32 13.47 27.22 7.07
N GLY A 33 13.08 26.46 6.06
CA GLY A 33 12.88 25.02 6.18
C GLY A 33 11.95 24.47 5.12
N TYR A 34 12.46 23.50 4.36
CA TYR A 34 11.73 22.66 3.40
C TYR A 34 11.44 23.23 2.01
N THR A 35 12.48 23.74 1.36
CA THR A 35 12.58 23.62 -0.10
C THR A 35 14.00 23.21 -0.48
N ASP A 36 14.36 21.96 -0.22
CA ASP A 36 15.50 21.33 -0.87
C ASP A 36 15.06 19.96 -1.38
N ASN A 37 14.82 19.90 -2.68
CA ASN A 37 14.61 18.67 -3.44
C ASN A 37 15.98 18.01 -3.73
N ASN A 38 16.86 17.95 -2.72
CA ASN A 38 18.16 17.31 -2.83
C ASN A 38 17.98 15.82 -2.61
N THR A 39 18.40 15.02 -3.60
CA THR A 39 18.55 13.57 -3.47
C THR A 39 19.38 13.27 -2.22
N TRP A 40 18.75 12.73 -1.17
CA TRP A 40 19.44 12.38 0.06
C TRP A 40 20.54 11.34 -0.22
N VAL A 41 21.76 11.62 0.23
CA VAL A 41 22.91 10.70 0.18
C VAL A 41 23.30 10.35 1.62
N PRO A 42 23.35 9.07 2.00
CA PRO A 42 23.74 8.67 3.36
C PRO A 42 25.18 9.10 3.67
N GLU A 43 25.41 9.67 4.84
CA GLU A 43 26.76 10.04 5.31
C GLU A 43 27.53 8.80 5.79
N ASN A 44 26.83 7.74 6.18
CA ASN A 44 27.42 6.45 6.54
C ASN A 44 26.43 5.27 6.35
N THR A 45 26.95 4.03 6.41
CA THR A 45 26.18 2.81 6.16
C THR A 45 25.09 2.52 7.19
N ASN A 46 25.13 3.13 8.38
CA ASN A 46 24.11 2.94 9.41
C ASN A 46 22.85 3.77 9.15
N GLU A 47 22.92 4.76 8.24
CA GLU A 47 21.75 5.54 7.81
C GLU A 47 20.92 4.81 6.73
N LEU A 48 21.48 3.75 6.16
CA LEU A 48 20.76 2.82 5.29
C LEU A 48 20.01 1.80 6.15
N VAL A 49 18.71 2.01 6.37
CA VAL A 49 17.81 0.92 6.80
C VAL A 49 17.52 0.04 5.59
N LEU A 50 18.54 -0.69 5.16
CA LEU A 50 18.39 -1.87 4.33
C LEU A 50 18.82 -3.03 5.21
N SER A 51 17.90 -3.92 5.55
CA SER A 51 18.29 -5.32 5.79
C SER A 51 18.78 -5.87 4.44
N TYR A 52 19.97 -5.46 4.02
CA TYR A 52 20.66 -6.04 2.88
C TYR A 52 21.14 -7.41 3.33
N GLN A 53 20.27 -8.41 3.20
CA GLN A 53 20.75 -9.75 2.93
C GLN A 53 21.14 -9.73 1.45
N PRO A 54 22.44 -9.80 1.10
CA PRO A 54 22.81 -10.01 -0.28
C PRO A 54 22.01 -11.21 -0.77
N SER A 55 21.23 -11.04 -1.84
CA SER A 55 20.66 -12.20 -2.54
C SER A 55 21.81 -13.20 -2.71
N PRO A 56 21.57 -14.51 -2.54
CA PRO A 56 22.42 -15.45 -3.23
C PRO A 56 22.37 -15.01 -4.69
N ARG A 57 23.43 -14.38 -5.18
CA ARG A 57 23.63 -14.24 -6.62
C ARG A 57 23.72 -15.68 -7.07
N ILE A 58 22.62 -16.25 -7.55
CA ILE A 58 22.76 -17.18 -8.64
C ILE A 58 23.32 -16.28 -9.74
N PRO A 59 24.61 -16.42 -10.10
CA PRO A 59 25.09 -15.70 -11.25
C PRO A 59 24.38 -16.36 -12.42
N LEU A 60 23.26 -15.78 -12.87
CA LEU A 60 22.79 -15.98 -14.22
C LEU A 60 23.88 -15.35 -15.08
N LYS A 61 24.87 -16.18 -15.44
CA LYS A 61 25.95 -15.81 -16.35
C LYS A 61 25.29 -15.17 -17.56
N SER A 62 25.84 -14.05 -18.01
CA SER A 62 25.38 -13.23 -19.13
C SER A 62 25.44 -13.91 -20.51
N ASN A 63 25.30 -15.24 -20.56
CA ASN A 63 25.22 -15.99 -21.80
C ASN A 63 23.76 -16.06 -22.21
N LEU A 64 23.46 -15.70 -23.45
CA LEU A 64 22.12 -15.73 -24.05
C LEU A 64 21.43 -17.12 -23.98
N GLU A 65 22.19 -18.20 -23.76
CA GLU A 65 21.68 -19.55 -23.47
C GLU A 65 20.94 -19.68 -22.11
N VAL A 66 21.08 -18.70 -21.22
CA VAL A 66 20.49 -18.68 -19.87
C VAL A 66 19.06 -18.14 -19.87
N TYR A 67 18.59 -17.49 -20.94
CA TYR A 67 17.21 -17.02 -21.04
C TYR A 67 16.41 -17.89 -22.01
N SER A 68 16.21 -19.16 -21.64
CA SER A 68 15.35 -20.11 -22.35
C SER A 68 13.96 -20.22 -21.69
N SER A 69 12.97 -20.72 -22.42
CA SER A 69 11.66 -21.07 -21.85
C SER A 69 11.78 -22.04 -20.67
N ASP A 70 12.72 -22.98 -20.73
CA ASP A 70 12.93 -23.99 -19.69
C ASP A 70 13.43 -23.36 -18.39
N ASN A 71 14.31 -22.36 -18.48
CA ASN A 71 14.81 -21.63 -17.32
C ASN A 71 13.70 -20.78 -16.68
N TRP A 72 12.81 -20.20 -17.49
CA TRP A 72 11.63 -19.50 -16.98
C TRP A 72 10.67 -20.45 -16.23
N GLN A 73 10.36 -21.62 -16.80
CA GLN A 73 9.46 -22.58 -16.15
C GLN A 73 10.00 -23.05 -14.78
N GLN A 74 11.32 -23.13 -14.61
CA GLN A 74 11.95 -23.45 -13.32
C GLN A 74 11.91 -22.28 -12.33
N LEU A 75 12.02 -21.03 -12.82
CA LEU A 75 12.10 -19.84 -11.98
C LEU A 75 10.74 -19.28 -11.56
N GLN A 76 9.71 -19.43 -12.38
CA GLN A 76 8.36 -18.90 -12.11
C GLN A 76 7.82 -19.31 -10.72
N PRO A 77 7.92 -20.58 -10.27
CA PRO A 77 7.47 -20.98 -8.94
C PRO A 77 8.22 -20.25 -7.81
N GLU A 78 9.52 -19.98 -8.01
CA GLU A 78 10.35 -19.27 -7.03
C GLU A 78 9.96 -17.79 -6.94
N ILE A 79 9.74 -17.11 -8.07
CA ILE A 79 9.24 -15.72 -8.08
C ILE A 79 7.89 -15.64 -7.36
N ASN A 80 6.98 -16.56 -7.66
CA ASN A 80 5.68 -16.62 -7.00
C ASN A 80 5.82 -16.84 -5.48
N ASN A 81 6.71 -17.74 -5.05
CA ASN A 81 6.99 -17.98 -3.65
C ASN A 81 7.55 -16.73 -2.97
N LEU A 82 8.55 -16.07 -3.55
CA LEU A 82 9.14 -14.84 -3.02
C LEU A 82 8.10 -13.72 -2.87
N LEU A 83 7.28 -13.48 -3.90
CA LEU A 83 6.22 -12.48 -3.84
C LEU A 83 5.16 -12.80 -2.78
N SER A 84 4.73 -14.06 -2.69
CA SER A 84 3.78 -14.51 -1.67
C SER A 84 4.34 -14.33 -0.26
N GLN A 85 5.54 -14.86 -0.01
CA GLN A 85 6.20 -14.85 1.30
C GLN A 85 6.59 -13.43 1.75
N SER A 86 6.91 -12.52 0.82
CA SER A 86 7.28 -11.14 1.15
C SER A 86 6.16 -10.32 1.79
N SER A 87 4.93 -10.82 1.79
CA SER A 87 3.79 -10.15 2.43
C SER A 87 3.65 -10.46 3.93
N TYR A 88 4.44 -11.39 4.47
CA TYR A 88 4.35 -11.88 5.84
C TYR A 88 5.36 -11.20 6.78
N PRO A 89 5.09 -11.20 8.10
CA PRO A 89 5.99 -10.58 9.09
C PRO A 89 7.44 -11.05 8.98
N GLY A 90 8.37 -10.09 8.94
CA GLY A 90 9.81 -10.34 8.91
C GLY A 90 10.35 -10.89 7.59
N LYS A 91 9.57 -10.85 6.52
CA LYS A 91 9.91 -11.43 5.21
C LYS A 91 9.95 -10.41 4.07
N SER A 92 9.74 -9.12 4.33
CA SER A 92 9.76 -8.07 3.29
C SER A 92 11.04 -8.04 2.44
N GLN A 93 12.19 -8.49 2.95
CA GLN A 93 13.43 -8.61 2.15
C GLN A 93 13.29 -9.52 0.92
N LEU A 94 12.36 -10.48 0.92
CA LEU A 94 12.12 -11.37 -0.22
C LEU A 94 11.55 -10.61 -1.43
N GLU A 95 10.93 -9.44 -1.22
CA GLU A 95 10.45 -8.59 -2.31
C GLU A 95 11.61 -8.12 -3.20
N GLN A 96 12.76 -7.78 -2.61
CA GLN A 96 13.93 -7.33 -3.37
C GLN A 96 14.49 -8.46 -4.24
N GLN A 97 14.44 -9.70 -3.76
CA GLN A 97 14.85 -10.88 -4.53
C GLN A 97 13.90 -11.12 -5.71
N ALA A 98 12.57 -11.06 -5.47
CA ALA A 98 11.59 -11.15 -6.54
C ALA A 98 11.79 -10.05 -7.59
N GLN A 99 12.03 -8.81 -7.15
CA GLN A 99 12.29 -7.68 -8.04
C GLN A 99 13.49 -7.93 -8.95
N ALA A 100 14.59 -8.47 -8.43
CA ALA A 100 15.79 -8.71 -9.23
C ALA A 100 15.47 -9.65 -10.40
N TYR A 101 14.81 -10.78 -10.13
CA TYR A 101 14.38 -11.72 -11.16
C TYR A 101 13.40 -11.11 -12.15
N ILE A 102 12.36 -10.41 -11.67
CA ILE A 102 11.34 -9.80 -12.54
C ILE A 102 11.97 -8.75 -13.47
N SER A 103 12.82 -7.88 -12.94
CA SER A 103 13.45 -6.79 -13.73
C SER A 103 14.36 -7.33 -14.84
N GLU A 104 15.08 -8.42 -14.54
CA GLU A 104 15.92 -9.10 -15.52
C GLU A 104 15.11 -9.67 -16.68
N TRP A 105 14.03 -10.41 -16.38
CA TRP A 105 13.16 -11.00 -17.41
C TRP A 105 12.35 -9.95 -18.18
N MET A 106 11.96 -8.85 -17.55
CA MET A 106 11.32 -7.72 -18.26
C MET A 106 12.28 -7.13 -19.30
N SER A 107 13.57 -6.96 -18.96
CA SER A 107 14.60 -6.47 -19.90
C SER A 107 14.80 -7.41 -21.11
N VAL A 108 14.69 -8.73 -20.90
CA VAL A 108 14.77 -9.73 -21.98
C VAL A 108 13.60 -9.59 -22.95
N VAL A 109 12.38 -9.41 -22.43
CA VAL A 109 11.17 -9.24 -23.24
C VAL A 109 11.24 -7.93 -24.04
N GLU A 110 11.62 -6.82 -23.41
CA GLU A 110 11.71 -5.49 -24.05
C GLU A 110 12.70 -5.46 -25.23
N LYS A 111 13.81 -6.19 -25.14
CA LYS A 111 14.82 -6.27 -26.21
C LYS A 111 14.40 -7.14 -27.39
N ASN A 112 13.15 -7.63 -27.42
CA ASN A 112 12.61 -8.54 -28.42
C ASN A 112 13.46 -9.80 -28.66
N ASN A 113 14.20 -10.23 -27.65
CA ASN A 113 15.13 -11.35 -27.74
C ASN A 113 14.39 -12.69 -27.44
N HIS A 114 13.20 -12.86 -28.05
CA HIS A 114 12.10 -13.71 -27.57
C HIS A 114 12.46 -15.19 -27.34
N SER A 115 12.38 -15.60 -26.07
CA SER A 115 12.36 -17.01 -25.61
C SER A 115 11.12 -17.39 -24.80
N LEU A 116 10.20 -16.44 -24.52
CA LEU A 116 9.00 -16.67 -23.70
C LEU A 116 7.73 -16.79 -24.55
N THR A 117 6.83 -17.66 -24.14
CA THR A 117 5.50 -17.77 -24.77
C THR A 117 4.60 -16.59 -24.36
N PRO A 118 3.52 -16.27 -25.11
CA PRO A 118 2.55 -15.26 -24.69
C PRO A 118 1.93 -15.50 -23.30
N LYS A 119 1.80 -16.78 -22.92
CA LYS A 119 1.34 -17.20 -21.59
C LYS A 119 2.35 -16.82 -20.50
N ASP A 120 3.63 -17.07 -20.75
CA ASP A 120 4.72 -16.74 -19.82
C ASP A 120 4.89 -15.24 -19.67
N ILE A 121 4.75 -14.48 -20.77
CA ILE A 121 4.73 -13.02 -20.73
C ILE A 121 3.59 -12.53 -19.83
N SER A 122 2.37 -13.08 -19.98
CA SER A 122 1.23 -12.70 -19.12
C SER A 122 1.49 -12.98 -17.64
N GLN A 123 2.21 -14.06 -17.32
CA GLN A 123 2.61 -14.37 -15.96
C GLN A 123 3.65 -13.38 -15.41
N LEU A 124 4.68 -13.07 -16.20
CA LEU A 124 5.71 -12.09 -15.83
C LEU A 124 5.09 -10.72 -15.55
N LYS A 125 4.16 -10.29 -16.39
CA LYS A 125 3.42 -9.03 -16.19
C LYS A 125 2.58 -9.02 -14.92
N LEU A 126 1.92 -10.13 -14.60
CA LEU A 126 1.19 -10.27 -13.34
C LEU A 126 2.11 -10.14 -12.12
N PHE A 127 3.29 -10.77 -12.16
CA PHE A 127 4.30 -10.62 -11.10
C PHE A 127 4.81 -9.18 -10.99
N ASN A 128 5.08 -8.53 -12.13
CA ASN A 128 5.49 -7.14 -12.14
C ASN A 128 4.40 -6.22 -11.55
N ALA A 129 3.13 -6.45 -11.90
CA ALA A 129 2.00 -5.71 -11.35
C ALA A 129 1.91 -5.82 -9.82
N GLN A 130 2.11 -7.02 -9.26
CA GLN A 130 2.12 -7.23 -7.81
C GLN A 130 3.25 -6.45 -7.12
N LEU A 131 4.45 -6.47 -7.71
CA LEU A 131 5.58 -5.69 -7.19
C LEU A 131 5.32 -4.17 -7.28
N LEU A 132 4.79 -3.71 -8.40
CA LEU A 132 4.44 -2.30 -8.63
C LEU A 132 3.37 -1.84 -7.64
N GLN A 133 2.36 -2.67 -7.35
CA GLN A 133 1.34 -2.39 -6.33
C GLN A 133 1.98 -2.19 -4.94
N LYS A 134 2.87 -3.10 -4.50
CA LYS A 134 3.56 -2.99 -3.20
C LYS A 134 4.38 -1.70 -3.06
N LYS A 135 4.86 -1.17 -4.19
CA LYS A 135 5.64 0.08 -4.26
C LYS A 135 4.81 1.32 -4.51
N HIS A 136 3.49 1.21 -4.43
CA HIS A 136 2.54 2.28 -4.74
C HIS A 136 2.67 2.85 -6.17
N ARG A 137 3.27 2.10 -7.11
CA ARG A 137 3.35 2.43 -8.53
C ARG A 137 2.10 1.96 -9.27
N PHE A 138 0.95 2.43 -8.79
CA PHE A 138 -0.37 1.91 -9.16
C PHE A 138 -0.69 2.04 -10.65
N ASN A 139 -0.35 3.17 -11.28
CA ASN A 139 -0.64 3.37 -12.71
C ASN A 139 0.10 2.36 -13.59
N GLU A 140 1.34 2.04 -13.25
CA GLU A 140 2.15 1.06 -13.97
C GLU A 140 1.66 -0.36 -13.71
N ALA A 141 1.27 -0.66 -12.47
CA ALA A 141 0.63 -1.94 -12.14
C ALA A 141 -0.65 -2.15 -12.97
N LEU A 142 -1.51 -1.13 -13.08
CA LEU A 142 -2.71 -1.18 -13.89
C LEU A 142 -2.42 -1.38 -15.38
N GLN A 143 -1.34 -0.79 -15.92
CA GLN A 143 -0.92 -1.02 -17.31
C GLN A 143 -0.54 -2.49 -17.56
N GLU A 144 0.21 -3.09 -16.63
CA GLU A 144 0.58 -4.51 -16.72
C GLU A 144 -0.65 -5.41 -16.70
N LEU A 145 -1.56 -5.18 -15.73
CA LEU A 145 -2.80 -5.96 -15.55
C LEU A 145 -3.71 -5.86 -16.78
N ASN A 146 -3.91 -4.66 -17.32
CA ASN A 146 -4.76 -4.40 -18.48
C ASN A 146 -4.26 -5.04 -19.78
N SER A 147 -2.99 -5.46 -19.81
CA SER A 147 -2.42 -6.14 -20.96
C SER A 147 -2.60 -7.66 -20.93
N ILE A 148 -3.14 -8.23 -19.83
CA ILE A 148 -3.47 -9.65 -19.72
C ILE A 148 -4.77 -9.92 -20.51
N PRO A 149 -4.77 -10.82 -21.53
CA PRO A 149 -5.95 -11.03 -22.37
C PRO A 149 -7.16 -11.59 -21.60
N ALA A 150 -8.37 -11.17 -21.96
CA ALA A 150 -9.62 -11.58 -21.30
C ALA A 150 -9.89 -13.10 -21.31
N HIS A 151 -9.34 -13.83 -22.28
CA HIS A 151 -9.45 -15.28 -22.39
C HIS A 151 -8.32 -16.04 -21.67
N HIS A 152 -7.34 -15.32 -21.11
CA HIS A 152 -6.21 -15.91 -20.42
C HIS A 152 -6.62 -16.41 -19.03
N GLN A 153 -6.06 -17.52 -18.58
CA GLN A 153 -6.39 -18.13 -17.27
C GLN A 153 -6.10 -17.19 -16.07
N LEU A 154 -5.18 -16.24 -16.23
CA LEU A 154 -4.82 -15.26 -15.19
C LEU A 154 -5.74 -14.03 -15.16
N PHE A 155 -6.69 -13.90 -16.10
CA PHE A 155 -7.51 -12.70 -16.22
C PHE A 155 -8.33 -12.42 -14.96
N ALA A 156 -8.90 -13.45 -14.33
CA ALA A 156 -9.63 -13.30 -13.08
C ALA A 156 -8.73 -12.82 -11.93
N GLN A 157 -7.47 -13.28 -11.88
CA GLN A 157 -6.50 -12.80 -10.89
C GLN A 157 -6.10 -11.35 -11.18
N ALA A 158 -5.95 -10.98 -12.45
CA ALA A 158 -5.65 -9.62 -12.86
C ALA A 158 -6.75 -8.65 -12.41
N LEU A 159 -8.02 -9.00 -12.63
CA LEU A 159 -9.19 -8.22 -12.21
C LEU A 159 -9.26 -8.04 -10.67
N LEU A 160 -8.86 -9.05 -9.89
CA LEU A 160 -8.81 -8.95 -8.42
C LEU A 160 -7.74 -7.97 -7.94
N ILE A 161 -6.58 -7.96 -8.58
CA ILE A 161 -5.50 -7.02 -8.25
C ILE A 161 -5.89 -5.61 -8.72
N GLU A 162 -6.47 -5.48 -9.91
CA GLU A 162 -6.94 -4.21 -10.46
C GLU A 162 -8.01 -3.57 -9.56
N SER A 163 -9.01 -4.35 -9.13
CA SER A 163 -10.06 -3.85 -8.22
C SER A 163 -9.47 -3.39 -6.90
N ARG A 164 -8.50 -4.13 -6.34
CA ARG A 164 -7.82 -3.74 -5.10
C ARG A 164 -7.01 -2.45 -5.26
N ILE A 165 -6.29 -2.27 -6.37
CA ILE A 165 -5.59 -1.01 -6.66
C ILE A 165 -6.60 0.14 -6.73
N HIS A 166 -7.75 -0.08 -7.37
CA HIS A 166 -8.79 0.94 -7.44
C HIS A 166 -9.43 1.25 -6.08
N HIS A 167 -9.63 0.26 -5.19
CA HIS A 167 -10.02 0.52 -3.80
C HIS A 167 -8.98 1.36 -3.06
N ILE A 168 -7.70 0.99 -3.17
CA ILE A 168 -6.59 1.72 -2.54
C ILE A 168 -6.56 3.18 -3.03
N GLN A 169 -6.83 3.44 -4.30
CA GLN A 169 -6.85 4.80 -4.86
C GLN A 169 -8.18 5.55 -4.61
N GLY A 170 -9.20 4.90 -4.06
CA GLY A 170 -10.55 5.46 -3.92
C GLY A 170 -11.33 5.55 -5.23
N HIS A 171 -10.89 4.88 -6.30
CA HIS A 171 -11.56 4.81 -7.60
C HIS A 171 -12.69 3.76 -7.61
N ASN A 172 -13.67 3.92 -6.71
CA ASN A 172 -14.68 2.89 -6.44
C ASN A 172 -15.51 2.47 -7.66
N ASP A 173 -15.80 3.38 -8.60
CA ASP A 173 -16.54 3.02 -9.83
C ASP A 173 -15.74 2.09 -10.75
N LYS A 174 -14.42 2.31 -10.84
CA LYS A 174 -13.53 1.41 -11.59
C LYS A 174 -13.39 0.07 -10.89
N ALA A 175 -13.26 0.08 -9.56
CA ALA A 175 -13.26 -1.15 -8.77
C ALA A 175 -14.55 -1.96 -9.01
N ARG A 176 -15.71 -1.30 -9.01
CA ARG A 176 -17.00 -1.93 -9.32
C ARG A 176 -17.01 -2.57 -10.70
N GLN A 177 -16.45 -1.92 -11.70
CA GLN A 177 -16.33 -2.46 -13.06
C GLN A 177 -15.48 -3.73 -13.08
N SER A 178 -14.29 -3.73 -12.47
CA SER A 178 -13.43 -4.92 -12.41
C SER A 178 -14.08 -6.05 -11.62
N CYS A 179 -14.69 -5.75 -10.46
CA CYS A 179 -15.44 -6.73 -9.68
C CYS A 179 -16.64 -7.31 -10.46
N GLY A 180 -17.34 -6.50 -11.26
CA GLY A 180 -18.44 -6.96 -12.09
C GLY A 180 -17.99 -7.92 -13.20
N GLN A 181 -16.81 -7.69 -13.79
CA GLN A 181 -16.23 -8.61 -14.77
C GLN A 181 -15.90 -9.99 -14.17
N LEU A 182 -15.62 -10.06 -12.85
CA LEU A 182 -15.41 -11.34 -12.15
C LEU A 182 -16.66 -12.22 -12.10
N LEU A 183 -17.87 -11.67 -12.24
CA LEU A 183 -19.11 -12.46 -12.24
C LEU A 183 -19.18 -13.44 -13.42
N ASN A 184 -18.55 -13.09 -14.54
CA ASN A 184 -18.43 -13.96 -15.71
C ASN A 184 -17.25 -14.95 -15.60
N GLN A 185 -16.49 -14.90 -14.49
CA GLN A 185 -15.41 -15.81 -14.18
C GLN A 185 -15.92 -16.91 -13.25
N LYS A 186 -15.23 -18.06 -13.20
CA LYS A 186 -15.58 -19.21 -12.34
C LYS A 186 -15.28 -18.97 -10.84
N LEU A 187 -15.38 -17.72 -10.37
CA LEU A 187 -15.02 -17.27 -9.01
C LEU A 187 -16.15 -16.43 -8.37
N PRO A 188 -17.39 -16.96 -8.26
CA PRO A 188 -18.55 -16.17 -7.84
C PRO A 188 -18.43 -15.58 -6.43
N LEU A 189 -17.81 -16.29 -5.49
CA LEU A 189 -17.63 -15.80 -4.12
C LEU A 189 -16.63 -14.64 -4.04
N PHE A 190 -15.56 -14.71 -4.84
CA PHE A 190 -14.61 -13.61 -4.96
C PHE A 190 -15.28 -12.36 -5.56
N ALA A 191 -16.06 -12.53 -6.64
CA ALA A 191 -16.81 -11.43 -7.24
C ALA A 191 -17.78 -10.78 -6.24
N GLN A 192 -18.50 -11.60 -5.47
CA GLN A 192 -19.44 -11.14 -4.46
C GLN A 192 -18.75 -10.33 -3.35
N LEU A 193 -17.66 -10.84 -2.76
CA LEU A 193 -16.89 -10.11 -1.74
C LEU A 193 -16.34 -8.80 -2.26
N CYS A 194 -15.77 -8.80 -3.48
CA CYS A 194 -15.24 -7.62 -4.17
C CYS A 194 -16.31 -6.52 -4.29
N LEU A 195 -17.52 -6.89 -4.71
CA LEU A 195 -18.64 -5.96 -4.85
C LEU A 195 -19.11 -5.44 -3.48
N ILE A 196 -19.20 -6.30 -2.46
CA ILE A 196 -19.58 -5.87 -1.11
C ILE A 196 -18.57 -4.87 -0.53
N GLU A 197 -17.27 -5.13 -0.65
CA GLU A 197 -16.21 -4.19 -0.23
C GLU A 197 -16.36 -2.85 -0.97
N THR A 198 -16.62 -2.90 -2.28
CA THR A 198 -16.83 -1.71 -3.11
C THR A 198 -18.01 -0.86 -2.64
N GLU A 199 -19.14 -1.48 -2.28
CA GLU A 199 -20.31 -0.75 -1.79
C GLU A 199 -20.06 -0.12 -0.42
N ALA A 200 -19.31 -0.79 0.45
CA ALA A 200 -18.91 -0.21 1.74
C ALA A 200 -18.04 1.04 1.54
N LEU A 201 -17.02 0.95 0.70
CA LEU A 201 -16.12 2.05 0.36
C LEU A 201 -16.83 3.18 -0.40
N SER A 202 -17.93 2.89 -1.08
CA SER A 202 -18.77 3.85 -1.80
C SER A 202 -19.81 4.55 -0.91
N GLY A 203 -19.73 4.41 0.41
CA GLY A 203 -20.61 5.09 1.35
C GLY A 203 -21.88 4.32 1.72
N GLN A 204 -21.94 3.01 1.50
CA GLN A 204 -23.01 2.14 1.99
C GLN A 204 -22.50 1.04 2.97
N PRO A 205 -21.67 1.37 3.98
CA PRO A 205 -21.06 0.36 4.84
C PRO A 205 -22.08 -0.42 5.68
N GLU A 206 -23.19 0.16 6.09
CA GLU A 206 -24.23 -0.54 6.85
C GLU A 206 -24.90 -1.64 6.03
N LYS A 207 -25.27 -1.31 4.78
CA LYS A 207 -25.87 -2.27 3.84
C LYS A 207 -24.87 -3.37 3.47
N ALA A 208 -23.61 -3.00 3.20
CA ALA A 208 -22.54 -3.95 2.92
C ALA A 208 -22.31 -4.91 4.10
N TYR A 209 -22.33 -4.40 5.33
CA TYR A 209 -22.17 -5.22 6.53
C TYR A 209 -23.36 -6.16 6.76
N GLN A 210 -24.59 -5.71 6.47
CA GLN A 210 -25.76 -6.59 6.48
C GLN A 210 -25.64 -7.73 5.47
N LEU A 211 -25.19 -7.44 4.24
CA LEU A 211 -24.96 -8.48 3.22
C LEU A 211 -23.89 -9.49 3.66
N ILE A 212 -22.78 -9.02 4.22
CA ILE A 212 -21.73 -9.86 4.81
C ILE A 212 -22.30 -10.83 5.85
N LYS A 213 -23.18 -10.34 6.74
CA LYS A 213 -23.84 -11.18 7.74
C LYS A 213 -24.84 -12.17 7.13
N THR A 214 -25.59 -11.77 6.12
CA THR A 214 -26.54 -12.65 5.42
C THR A 214 -25.83 -13.86 4.79
N PHE A 215 -24.63 -13.64 4.24
CA PHE A 215 -23.86 -14.68 3.56
C PHE A 215 -22.78 -15.34 4.44
N ASP A 216 -22.73 -15.07 5.75
CA ASP A 216 -21.69 -15.57 6.65
C ASP A 216 -21.54 -17.10 6.53
N LYS A 217 -22.62 -17.86 6.67
CA LYS A 217 -22.59 -19.33 6.54
C LYS A 217 -22.03 -19.80 5.19
N GLN A 218 -22.26 -19.07 4.10
CA GLN A 218 -21.72 -19.41 2.78
C GLN A 218 -20.20 -19.23 2.76
N TYR A 219 -19.69 -18.15 3.33
CA TYR A 219 -18.25 -17.90 3.43
C TYR A 219 -17.55 -18.84 4.41
N GLN A 220 -18.17 -19.16 5.55
CA GLN A 220 -17.63 -20.15 6.51
C GLN A 220 -17.43 -21.55 5.90
N ASN A 221 -18.21 -21.90 4.88
CA ASN A 221 -18.10 -23.19 4.18
C ASN A 221 -17.33 -23.09 2.84
N SER A 222 -16.63 -21.98 2.60
CA SER A 222 -15.87 -21.74 1.37
C SER A 222 -14.41 -22.21 1.47
N SER A 223 -13.62 -22.03 0.41
CA SER A 223 -12.18 -22.32 0.46
C SER A 223 -11.45 -21.35 1.39
N ASP A 224 -10.30 -21.78 1.94
CA ASP A 224 -9.48 -20.97 2.86
C ASP A 224 -9.16 -19.57 2.31
N SER A 225 -8.90 -19.47 1.00
CA SER A 225 -8.64 -18.19 0.32
C SER A 225 -9.83 -17.24 0.35
N VAL A 226 -11.06 -17.74 0.12
CA VAL A 226 -12.28 -16.96 0.19
C VAL A 226 -12.59 -16.59 1.63
N LEU A 227 -12.45 -17.55 2.56
CA LEU A 227 -12.68 -17.32 3.99
C LEU A 227 -11.72 -16.27 4.56
N THR A 228 -10.45 -16.32 4.19
CA THR A 228 -9.45 -15.32 4.59
C THR A 228 -9.83 -13.93 4.09
N TRP A 229 -10.22 -13.81 2.81
CA TRP A 229 -10.63 -12.52 2.26
C TRP A 229 -11.94 -12.02 2.88
N TYR A 230 -12.90 -12.91 3.15
CA TYR A 230 -14.12 -12.59 3.88
C TYR A 230 -13.81 -11.91 5.21
N HIS A 231 -12.92 -12.47 6.02
CA HIS A 231 -12.53 -11.88 7.29
C HIS A 231 -11.85 -10.50 7.13
N GLN A 232 -11.04 -10.31 6.09
CA GLN A 232 -10.44 -9.01 5.79
C GLN A 232 -11.47 -7.95 5.40
N VAL A 233 -12.42 -8.30 4.51
CA VAL A 233 -13.51 -7.40 4.10
C VAL A 233 -14.44 -7.09 5.27
N ALA A 234 -14.89 -8.12 6.01
CA ALA A 234 -15.78 -7.94 7.15
C ALA A 234 -15.15 -7.08 8.25
N GLY A 235 -13.86 -7.29 8.54
CA GLY A 235 -13.09 -6.46 9.47
C GLY A 235 -12.96 -5.01 8.99
N SER A 236 -12.68 -4.80 7.70
CA SER A 236 -12.59 -3.47 7.10
C SER A 236 -13.93 -2.71 7.17
N ILE A 237 -15.05 -3.38 6.87
CA ILE A 237 -16.39 -2.78 6.98
C ILE A 237 -16.73 -2.49 8.44
N ALA A 238 -16.44 -3.41 9.37
CA ALA A 238 -16.63 -3.18 10.79
C ALA A 238 -15.81 -1.97 11.28
N ARG A 239 -14.57 -1.81 10.79
CA ARG A 239 -13.72 -0.65 11.05
C ARG A 239 -14.36 0.66 10.54
N ILE A 240 -14.86 0.70 9.30
CA ILE A 240 -15.58 1.87 8.76
C ILE A 240 -16.79 2.25 9.64
N LEU A 241 -17.47 1.25 10.20
CA LEU A 241 -18.63 1.43 11.09
C LEU A 241 -18.27 1.74 12.55
N ASN A 242 -16.98 1.94 12.87
CA ASN A 242 -16.46 2.10 14.23
C ASN A 242 -16.82 0.94 15.19
N LYS A 243 -16.99 -0.27 14.65
CA LYS A 243 -17.24 -1.50 15.40
C LYS A 243 -15.90 -2.17 15.73
N THR A 244 -15.12 -1.52 16.59
CA THR A 244 -13.72 -1.88 16.86
C THR A 244 -13.56 -3.31 17.38
N THR A 245 -14.48 -3.79 18.22
CA THR A 245 -14.43 -5.17 18.74
C THR A 245 -14.69 -6.21 17.65
N GLU A 246 -15.71 -6.01 16.82
CA GLU A 246 -15.98 -6.90 15.69
C GLU A 246 -14.86 -6.85 14.65
N ALA A 247 -14.29 -5.68 14.40
CA ALA A 247 -13.14 -5.53 13.52
C ALA A 247 -11.92 -6.32 14.05
N GLU A 248 -11.60 -6.21 15.34
CA GLU A 248 -10.54 -7.01 15.97
C GLU A 248 -10.78 -8.52 15.80
N GLN A 249 -12.01 -8.98 16.07
CA GLN A 249 -12.38 -10.39 15.93
C GLN A 249 -12.16 -10.89 14.49
N HIS A 250 -12.63 -10.14 13.50
CA HIS A 250 -12.43 -10.53 12.10
C HIS A 250 -10.96 -10.54 11.71
N PHE A 251 -10.19 -9.49 12.05
CA PHE A 251 -8.76 -9.45 11.72
C PHE A 251 -7.92 -10.47 12.50
N SER A 252 -8.43 -11.03 13.61
CA SER A 252 -7.76 -12.10 14.36
C SER A 252 -7.81 -13.48 13.70
N PHE A 253 -8.66 -13.66 12.67
CA PHE A 253 -8.79 -14.93 11.95
C PHE A 253 -7.46 -15.35 11.30
N ASN A 254 -6.98 -16.54 11.65
CA ASN A 254 -5.70 -17.10 11.17
C ASN A 254 -4.51 -16.13 11.24
N LEU A 255 -4.49 -15.25 12.24
CA LEU A 255 -3.54 -14.13 12.34
C LEU A 255 -2.06 -14.57 12.22
N ASN A 256 -1.68 -15.71 12.80
CA ASN A 256 -0.29 -16.22 12.70
C ASN A 256 0.14 -16.59 11.27
N GLN A 257 -0.82 -16.78 10.36
CA GLN A 257 -0.62 -17.07 8.95
C GLN A 257 -1.17 -15.93 8.06
N ALA A 258 -1.31 -14.73 8.63
CA ALA A 258 -1.84 -13.58 7.92
C ALA A 258 -0.72 -12.66 7.39
N PRO A 259 -0.97 -11.93 6.30
CA PRO A 259 -0.03 -10.92 5.82
C PRO A 259 0.09 -9.73 6.79
N ASN A 260 1.16 -8.95 6.62
CA ASN A 260 1.44 -7.73 7.39
C ASN A 260 0.27 -6.76 7.41
N SER A 261 -0.43 -6.60 6.29
CA SER A 261 -1.61 -5.74 6.19
C SER A 261 -2.68 -6.12 7.22
N GLN A 262 -2.96 -7.41 7.41
CA GLN A 262 -3.94 -7.86 8.40
C GLN A 262 -3.41 -7.71 9.84
N TRP A 263 -2.12 -7.94 10.07
CA TRP A 263 -1.50 -7.67 11.38
C TRP A 263 -1.60 -6.21 11.79
N PHE A 264 -1.39 -5.27 10.86
CA PHE A 264 -1.56 -3.83 11.11
C PHE A 264 -2.99 -3.50 11.55
N GLN A 265 -3.97 -4.01 10.81
CA GLN A 265 -5.37 -3.79 11.09
C GLN A 265 -5.78 -4.39 12.43
N TRP A 266 -5.41 -5.64 12.70
CA TRP A 266 -5.67 -6.30 13.98
C TRP A 266 -5.07 -5.52 15.16
N ALA A 267 -3.79 -5.15 15.07
CA ALA A 267 -3.11 -4.47 16.16
C ALA A 267 -3.68 -3.07 16.43
N ASP A 268 -4.12 -2.34 15.39
CA ASP A 268 -4.82 -1.08 15.59
C ASP A 268 -6.14 -1.26 16.35
N MET A 269 -6.94 -2.26 15.97
CA MET A 269 -8.21 -2.53 16.64
C MET A 269 -7.98 -3.00 18.08
N ALA A 270 -7.04 -3.91 18.31
CA ALA A 270 -6.68 -4.40 19.63
C ALA A 270 -6.18 -3.27 20.54
N LEU A 271 -5.32 -2.36 20.04
CA LEU A 271 -4.86 -1.21 20.80
C LEU A 271 -5.99 -0.22 21.12
N ASN A 272 -6.93 -0.03 20.20
CA ASN A 272 -8.11 0.80 20.44
C ASN A 272 -9.06 0.18 21.46
N ASN A 273 -9.12 -1.15 21.55
CA ASN A 273 -9.85 -1.89 22.58
C ASN A 273 -9.09 -1.99 23.92
N GLY A 274 -7.90 -1.38 24.05
CA GLY A 274 -7.10 -1.41 25.28
C GLY A 274 -6.27 -2.68 25.47
N ASN A 275 -6.19 -3.56 24.47
CA ASN A 275 -5.53 -4.85 24.54
C ASN A 275 -4.02 -4.77 24.22
N ALA A 276 -3.30 -3.79 24.80
CA ALA A 276 -1.88 -3.56 24.53
C ALA A 276 -0.99 -4.77 24.92
N ASP A 277 -1.26 -5.42 26.05
CA ASP A 277 -0.55 -6.63 26.47
C ASP A 277 -0.70 -7.78 25.48
N LEU A 278 -1.89 -7.93 24.87
CA LEU A 278 -2.18 -8.95 23.88
C LEU A 278 -1.37 -8.70 22.60
N VAL A 279 -1.28 -7.45 22.15
CA VAL A 279 -0.44 -7.04 21.00
C VAL A 279 1.02 -7.41 21.25
N MET A 280 1.56 -7.03 22.41
CA MET A 280 2.95 -7.36 22.77
C MET A 280 3.17 -8.87 22.84
N THR A 281 2.24 -9.62 23.42
CA THR A 281 2.36 -11.07 23.58
C THR A 281 2.35 -11.77 22.22
N LYS A 282 1.40 -11.45 21.34
CA LYS A 282 1.29 -12.09 20.03
C LYS A 282 2.44 -11.71 19.09
N MET A 283 2.85 -10.45 19.05
CA MET A 283 3.94 -10.03 18.15
C MET A 283 5.30 -10.61 18.56
N LYS A 284 5.53 -10.84 19.87
CA LYS A 284 6.74 -11.55 20.34
C LYS A 284 6.76 -13.05 20.00
N GLN A 285 5.63 -13.64 19.63
CA GLN A 285 5.53 -15.03 19.19
C GLN A 285 5.76 -15.19 17.68
N LEU A 286 5.90 -14.09 16.93
CA LEU A 286 6.26 -14.16 15.52
C LEU A 286 7.64 -14.80 15.36
N GLU A 287 7.76 -15.69 14.38
CA GLU A 287 9.01 -16.37 14.01
C GLU A 287 9.94 -15.43 13.23
N ALA A 288 10.18 -14.24 13.77
CA ALA A 288 11.07 -13.24 13.21
C ALA A 288 11.74 -12.46 14.34
N PRO A 289 13.06 -12.24 14.31
CA PRO A 289 13.70 -11.30 15.21
C PRO A 289 13.00 -9.93 15.16
N GLU A 290 12.77 -9.30 16.30
CA GLU A 290 12.10 -7.98 16.37
C GLU A 290 12.73 -6.94 15.44
N LEU A 291 14.05 -6.99 15.27
CA LEU A 291 14.79 -6.10 14.35
C LEU A 291 14.52 -6.35 12.86
N SER A 292 14.01 -7.53 12.49
CA SER A 292 13.64 -7.88 11.11
C SER A 292 12.18 -7.59 10.77
N LEU A 293 11.34 -7.28 11.76
CA LEU A 293 9.95 -6.92 11.50
C LEU A 293 9.84 -5.60 10.72
N GLU A 294 8.78 -5.50 9.93
CA GLU A 294 8.40 -4.30 9.21
C GLU A 294 8.12 -3.15 10.19
N ASP A 295 8.50 -1.92 9.81
CA ASP A 295 8.37 -0.75 10.70
C ASP A 295 6.93 -0.54 11.19
N GLY A 296 5.93 -0.76 10.33
CA GLY A 296 4.52 -0.68 10.72
C GLY A 296 4.14 -1.63 11.87
N LEU A 297 4.81 -2.78 12.02
CA LEU A 297 4.61 -3.70 13.15
C LEU A 297 5.31 -3.16 14.40
N ILE A 298 6.59 -2.79 14.27
CA ILE A 298 7.41 -2.31 15.39
C ILE A 298 6.82 -1.01 15.97
N ILE A 299 6.26 -0.14 15.14
CA ILE A 299 5.56 1.09 15.56
C ILE A 299 4.34 0.75 16.42
N ARG A 300 3.55 -0.26 16.05
CA ARG A 300 2.40 -0.71 16.85
C ARG A 300 2.84 -1.36 18.16
N MET A 301 3.94 -2.11 18.15
CA MET A 301 4.58 -2.62 19.38
C MET A 301 5.07 -1.47 20.27
N ALA A 302 5.67 -0.41 19.71
CA ALA A 302 6.12 0.76 20.46
C ALA A 302 4.94 1.55 21.05
N ARG A 303 3.81 1.65 20.34
CA ARG A 303 2.55 2.18 20.89
C ARG A 303 2.08 1.33 22.08
N ALA A 304 2.07 0.01 21.95
CA ALA A 304 1.72 -0.90 23.03
C ALA A 304 2.66 -0.75 24.23
N GLU A 305 3.98 -0.73 24.01
CA GLU A 305 5.02 -0.50 25.02
C GLU A 305 4.78 0.81 25.79
N LYS A 306 4.44 1.89 25.08
CA LYS A 306 4.12 3.19 25.68
C LYS A 306 2.86 3.14 26.52
N VAL A 307 1.78 2.52 26.03
CA VAL A 307 0.51 2.39 26.77
C VAL A 307 0.69 1.61 28.07
N LEU A 308 1.51 0.56 28.05
CA LEU A 308 1.78 -0.26 29.23
C LEU A 308 2.69 0.42 30.27
N GLY A 309 3.27 1.58 29.96
CA GLY A 309 4.18 2.29 30.88
C GLY A 309 5.46 1.52 31.23
N ASN A 310 5.84 0.56 30.40
CA ASN A 310 7.01 -0.29 30.59
C ASN A 310 8.31 0.42 30.11
N LYS A 311 9.42 -0.33 29.95
CA LYS A 311 10.68 0.13 29.29
C LYS A 311 10.37 0.88 27.98
N ASN A 312 11.29 1.71 27.49
CA ASN A 312 11.13 2.48 26.24
C ASN A 312 12.03 2.00 25.10
N THR A 313 12.32 0.71 25.04
CA THR A 313 13.29 0.13 24.10
C THR A 313 12.77 0.24 22.67
N LEU A 314 11.51 -0.14 22.44
CA LEU A 314 10.88 -0.07 21.13
C LEU A 314 10.63 1.36 20.69
N GLN A 315 10.22 2.23 21.62
CA GLN A 315 10.05 3.66 21.34
C GLN A 315 11.37 4.30 20.85
N LYS A 316 12.52 3.94 21.45
CA LYS A 316 13.84 4.41 21.00
C LYS A 316 14.21 3.88 19.62
N LEU A 317 13.98 2.59 19.36
CA LEU A 317 14.25 1.99 18.05
C LEU A 317 13.41 2.66 16.95
N VAL A 318 12.10 2.82 17.19
CA VAL A 318 11.19 3.45 16.23
C VAL A 318 11.59 4.89 15.98
N LYS A 319 11.96 5.66 17.02
CA LYS A 319 12.45 7.04 16.86
C LYS A 319 13.61 7.10 15.85
N GLN A 320 14.62 6.24 16.01
CA GLN A 320 15.78 6.20 15.11
C GLN A 320 15.38 5.88 13.66
N ARG A 321 14.49 4.90 13.45
CA ARG A 321 14.04 4.52 12.11
C ARG A 321 13.20 5.62 11.45
N ILE A 322 12.29 6.23 12.19
CA ILE A 322 11.45 7.32 11.68
C ILE A 322 12.28 8.56 11.34
N GLU A 323 13.25 8.95 12.17
CA GLU A 323 14.14 10.08 11.88
C GLU A 323 14.88 9.89 10.55
N LEU A 324 15.34 8.68 10.25
CA LEU A 324 15.97 8.35 8.96
C LEU A 324 14.98 8.44 7.79
N ARG A 325 13.74 7.97 7.96
CA ARG A 325 12.70 8.05 6.91
C ARG A 325 12.27 9.47 6.62
N VAL A 326 12.14 10.29 7.66
CA VAL A 326 11.82 11.71 7.52
C VAL A 326 12.95 12.44 6.78
N LYS A 327 14.22 12.20 7.14
CA LYS A 327 15.39 12.74 6.41
C LYS A 327 15.39 12.38 4.92
N ARG A 328 14.91 11.16 4.59
CA ARG A 328 14.81 10.65 3.21
C ARG A 328 13.56 11.11 2.46
N SER A 329 12.64 11.84 3.11
CA SER A 329 11.32 12.15 2.56
C SER A 329 10.58 10.90 2.06
N ASP A 330 10.62 9.81 2.82
CA ASP A 330 10.12 8.50 2.41
C ASP A 330 8.58 8.44 2.35
N GLN A 331 8.03 8.67 1.15
CA GLN A 331 6.58 8.70 0.94
C GLN A 331 5.92 7.32 0.98
N LEU A 332 6.68 6.24 0.77
CA LEU A 332 6.11 4.87 0.81
C LEU A 332 5.63 4.52 2.23
N HIS A 333 6.33 5.03 3.24
CA HIS A 333 6.04 4.81 4.66
C HIS A 333 5.35 6.01 5.32
N ALA A 334 4.69 6.88 4.55
CA ALA A 334 4.06 8.09 5.08
C ALA A 334 3.00 7.78 6.16
N ALA A 335 2.21 6.72 6.00
CA ALA A 335 1.25 6.27 7.01
C ALA A 335 1.95 5.88 8.34
N ASP A 336 3.05 5.14 8.26
CA ASP A 336 3.83 4.72 9.44
C ASP A 336 4.41 5.93 10.18
N ILE A 337 4.93 6.92 9.44
CA ILE A 337 5.48 8.16 10.01
C ILE A 337 4.38 8.99 10.68
N ALA A 338 3.22 9.14 10.02
CA ALA A 338 2.07 9.82 10.61
C ALA A 338 1.60 9.12 11.89
N TYR A 339 1.50 7.79 11.88
CA TYR A 339 1.13 6.99 13.04
C TYR A 339 2.07 7.22 14.23
N TYR A 340 3.39 7.28 13.97
CA TYR A 340 4.39 7.59 15.00
C TYR A 340 4.13 8.96 15.65
N TYR A 341 3.92 10.00 14.83
CA TYR A 341 3.68 11.36 15.31
C TYR A 341 2.28 11.57 15.89
N ILE A 342 1.36 10.61 15.77
CA ILE A 342 0.06 10.61 16.45
C ILE A 342 0.17 9.95 17.82
N TYR A 343 0.73 8.73 17.88
CA TYR A 343 0.59 7.88 19.07
C TYR A 343 1.84 7.82 19.96
N ILE A 344 3.04 7.93 19.39
CA ILE A 344 4.29 7.67 20.12
C ILE A 344 4.96 8.96 20.55
N ALA A 345 5.25 9.87 19.62
CA ALA A 345 5.85 11.16 19.90
C ALA A 345 4.99 12.28 19.28
N PRO A 346 3.89 12.68 19.94
CA PRO A 346 2.94 13.64 19.39
C PRO A 346 3.59 14.91 18.85
N GLN A 347 3.49 15.13 17.53
CA GLN A 347 3.89 16.36 16.84
C GLN A 347 2.81 16.68 15.81
N PRO A 348 1.81 17.52 16.15
CA PRO A 348 0.59 17.65 15.35
C PRO A 348 0.82 18.06 13.89
N GLU A 349 1.73 19.02 13.64
CA GLU A 349 2.06 19.45 12.28
C GLU A 349 2.70 18.32 11.45
N GLN A 350 3.63 17.56 12.04
CA GLN A 350 4.27 16.42 11.38
C GLN A 350 3.26 15.31 11.12
N ALA A 351 2.40 15.00 12.09
CA ALA A 351 1.33 14.03 11.93
C ALA A 351 0.43 14.38 10.74
N LEU A 352 0.00 15.65 10.64
CA LEU A 352 -0.85 16.12 9.55
C LEU A 352 -0.13 16.06 8.21
N TYR A 353 1.09 16.59 8.13
CA TYR A 353 1.88 16.58 6.90
C TYR A 353 2.04 15.17 6.33
N TRP A 354 2.45 14.19 7.14
CA TRP A 354 2.67 12.83 6.67
C TRP A 354 1.37 12.08 6.36
N ALA A 355 0.29 12.34 7.11
CA ALA A 355 -1.01 11.77 6.81
C ALA A 355 -1.57 12.31 5.48
N GLU A 356 -1.40 13.60 5.19
CA GLU A 356 -1.76 14.19 3.90
C GLU A 356 -0.94 13.62 2.75
N LYS A 357 0.38 13.45 2.94
CA LYS A 357 1.24 12.80 1.94
C LYS A 357 0.80 11.39 1.62
N ASN A 358 0.47 10.59 2.63
CA ASN A 358 -0.08 9.25 2.44
C ASN A 358 -1.42 9.30 1.69
N TRP A 359 -2.31 10.20 2.10
CA TRP A 359 -3.64 10.35 1.52
C TRP A 359 -3.60 10.72 0.04
N LEU A 360 -2.54 11.32 -0.50
CA LEU A 360 -2.43 11.57 -1.93
C LEU A 360 -2.48 10.29 -2.78
N SER A 361 -2.02 9.16 -2.23
CA SER A 361 -1.86 7.90 -2.96
C SER A 361 -2.75 6.76 -2.44
N VAL A 362 -3.02 6.73 -1.13
CA VAL A 362 -3.70 5.61 -0.46
C VAL A 362 -4.93 6.14 0.29
N LYS A 363 -6.09 5.55 0.02
CA LYS A 363 -7.43 5.97 0.45
C LYS A 363 -8.15 4.89 1.26
N GLU A 364 -7.42 3.96 1.85
CA GLU A 364 -8.04 2.87 2.62
C GLU A 364 -8.68 3.42 3.91
N PRO A 365 -9.62 2.69 4.54
CA PRO A 365 -10.29 3.16 5.75
C PRO A 365 -9.33 3.56 6.88
N ALA A 366 -8.26 2.79 7.07
CA ALA A 366 -7.25 3.07 8.09
C ALA A 366 -6.52 4.40 7.83
N ASP A 367 -6.23 4.72 6.57
CA ASP A 367 -5.56 5.96 6.19
C ASP A 367 -6.47 7.18 6.37
N ARG A 368 -7.77 7.01 6.10
CA ARG A 368 -8.78 8.05 6.33
C ARG A 368 -8.89 8.39 7.81
N GLU A 369 -8.95 7.36 8.66
CA GLU A 369 -8.95 7.54 10.12
C GLU A 369 -7.67 8.22 10.60
N LEU A 370 -6.52 7.80 10.09
CA LEU A 370 -5.23 8.38 10.43
C LEU A 370 -5.16 9.89 10.08
N LEU A 371 -5.62 10.27 8.88
CA LEU A 371 -5.73 11.67 8.47
C LEU A 371 -6.69 12.46 9.37
N THR A 372 -7.85 11.88 9.68
CA THR A 372 -8.85 12.53 10.54
C THR A 372 -8.28 12.81 11.94
N LEU A 373 -7.56 11.84 12.51
CA LEU A 373 -6.91 11.99 13.82
C LEU A 373 -5.80 13.05 13.78
N ALA A 374 -4.99 13.07 12.72
CA ALA A 374 -3.95 14.07 12.55
C ALA A 374 -4.52 15.50 12.46
N GLN A 375 -5.60 15.69 11.70
CA GLN A 375 -6.31 16.97 11.61
C GLN A 375 -6.85 17.43 12.98
N GLN A 376 -7.45 16.52 13.74
CA GLN A 376 -7.96 16.83 15.09
C GLN A 376 -6.84 17.21 16.06
N LEU A 377 -5.70 16.50 16.02
CA LEU A 377 -4.53 16.85 16.84
C LEU A 377 -4.00 18.24 16.49
N ASN A 378 -3.90 18.55 15.19
CA ASN A 378 -3.40 19.85 14.73
C ASN A 378 -4.32 21.01 15.15
N GLN A 379 -5.64 20.83 15.05
CA GLN A 379 -6.61 21.82 15.53
C GLN A 379 -6.50 22.08 17.04
N LYS A 380 -6.28 21.03 17.84
CA LYS A 380 -6.07 21.17 19.29
C LYS A 380 -4.74 21.85 19.63
N GLY A 381 -3.68 21.56 18.88
CA GLY A 381 -2.37 22.21 19.05
C GLY A 381 -2.46 23.73 18.86
N VAL A 382 -3.11 24.16 17.78
CA VAL A 382 -3.29 25.59 17.45
C VAL A 382 -4.21 26.32 18.44
N ALA A 383 -5.14 25.63 19.10
CA ALA A 383 -6.05 26.24 20.09
C ALA A 383 -5.40 26.47 21.47
N HIS A 384 -4.19 25.96 21.70
CA HIS A 384 -3.47 26.06 22.97
C HIS A 384 -2.17 26.88 22.89
N GLU A 385 -1.84 27.40 21.70
CA GLU A 385 -0.84 28.45 21.46
C GLU A 385 -1.52 29.82 21.41
#